data_AF-A0A936QF25-F1
#
_entry.id   AF-A0A936QF25-F1
#
_cell.length_a   1.000
_cell.length_b   1.000
_cell.length_c   1.000
_cell.angle_alpha   90.00
_cell.angle_beta   90.00
_cell.angle_gamma   90.00
#
_symmetry.space_group_name_H-M   'P 1'
#
loop_
_entity.id
_entity.type
_entity.pdbx_description
1 polymer ?
#
loop_
_entity_poly.entity_id
_entity_poly.type
_entity_poly.pdbx_seq_one_letter_code
_entity_poly.pdbx_strand_id
1 'polypeptide(L)'
;MRRTSPVSIYLDPEMKAYLQQIAGSRRMTLSDFCVHLMVKGLVSDELEQGVERIKDVFNGIASDAVLREVLAVRYLLERHIKGEIRTPATVGYDANQYAERELAKRAECKPST
;
A
#
# COMPACT_ATOMS: atom_id res chain seq x y z
N MET A 1 -30.90 21.92 3.02
CA MET A 1 -30.91 20.68 2.21
C MET A 1 -30.16 20.92 0.92
N ARG A 2 -29.00 20.28 0.70
CA ARG A 2 -28.34 20.29 -0.63
C ARG A 2 -29.22 19.48 -1.59
N ARG A 3 -29.66 20.08 -2.69
CA ARG A 3 -30.35 19.36 -3.78
C ARG A 3 -29.31 18.49 -4.49
N THR A 4 -29.33 17.19 -4.24
CA THR A 4 -28.58 16.22 -5.04
C THR A 4 -29.43 15.87 -6.26
N SER A 5 -29.09 16.44 -7.42
CA SER A 5 -29.70 16.04 -8.68
C SER A 5 -29.29 14.60 -9.00
N PRO A 6 -30.22 13.71 -9.41
CA PRO A 6 -29.86 12.35 -9.80
C PRO A 6 -28.98 12.37 -11.05
N VAL A 7 -27.89 11.61 -11.02
CA VAL A 7 -27.04 11.37 -12.20
C VAL A 7 -27.73 10.31 -13.06
N SER A 8 -28.10 10.68 -14.29
CA SER A 8 -28.67 9.76 -15.27
C SER A 8 -27.56 9.18 -16.14
N ILE A 9 -27.45 7.86 -16.17
CA ILE A 9 -26.46 7.13 -16.97
C ILE A 9 -27.22 6.28 -17.98
N TYR A 10 -26.86 6.40 -19.26
CA TYR A 10 -27.38 5.52 -20.29
C TYR A 10 -26.54 4.24 -20.34
N LEU A 11 -27.22 3.10 -20.31
CA LEU A 11 -26.65 1.76 -20.47
C LEU A 11 -27.44 1.07 -21.57
N ASP A 12 -26.76 0.30 -22.41
CA ASP A 12 -27.45 -0.54 -23.37
C ASP A 12 -28.34 -1.58 -22.64
N PRO A 13 -29.43 -2.04 -23.29
CA PRO A 13 -30.39 -2.92 -22.62
C PRO A 13 -29.80 -4.25 -22.13
N GLU A 14 -28.81 -4.79 -22.83
CA GLU A 14 -28.18 -6.08 -22.51
C GLU A 14 -27.31 -5.95 -21.25
N MET A 15 -26.44 -4.94 -21.21
CA MET A 15 -25.63 -4.61 -20.05
C MET A 15 -26.47 -4.25 -18.83
N LYS A 16 -27.57 -3.50 -19.04
CA LYS A 16 -28.52 -3.19 -17.96
C LYS A 16 -29.13 -4.47 -17.37
N ALA A 17 -29.59 -5.39 -18.21
CA ALA A 17 -30.18 -6.65 -17.77
C ALA A 17 -29.15 -7.50 -17.00
N TYR A 18 -27.92 -7.58 -17.52
CA TYR A 18 -26.82 -8.28 -16.87
C TYR A 18 -26.48 -7.71 -15.49
N LEU A 19 -26.29 -6.39 -15.37
CA LEU A 19 -26.01 -5.72 -14.10
C LEU A 19 -27.16 -5.90 -13.11
N GLN A 20 -28.40 -5.88 -13.59
CA GLN A 20 -29.59 -6.04 -12.75
C GLN A 20 -29.72 -7.46 -12.21
N GLN A 21 -29.35 -8.47 -12.98
CA GLN A 21 -29.29 -9.86 -12.51
C GLN A 21 -28.26 -10.01 -11.38
N ILE A 22 -27.06 -9.42 -11.53
CA ILE A 22 -26.02 -9.50 -10.51
C ILE A 22 -26.42 -8.71 -9.26
N ALA A 23 -26.98 -7.51 -9.41
CA ALA A 23 -27.50 -6.73 -8.30
C ALA A 23 -28.54 -7.54 -7.52
N GLY A 24 -29.47 -8.21 -8.22
CA GLY A 24 -30.45 -9.11 -7.63
C GLY A 24 -29.83 -10.26 -6.83
N SER A 25 -28.83 -10.94 -7.38
CA SER A 25 -28.11 -12.02 -6.66
C SER A 25 -27.40 -11.54 -5.38
N ARG A 26 -27.06 -10.25 -5.30
CA ARG A 26 -26.42 -9.61 -4.16
C ARG A 26 -27.40 -8.88 -3.24
N ARG A 27 -28.71 -8.99 -3.50
CA ARG A 27 -29.78 -8.28 -2.77
C ARG A 27 -29.60 -6.75 -2.75
N MET A 28 -29.07 -6.20 -3.84
CA MET A 28 -28.85 -4.76 -4.02
C MET A 28 -29.79 -4.21 -5.09
N THR A 29 -30.16 -2.94 -4.98
CA THR A 29 -30.78 -2.25 -6.11
C THR A 29 -29.75 -2.04 -7.22
N LEU A 30 -30.19 -1.88 -8.47
CA LEU A 30 -29.27 -1.62 -9.58
C LEU A 30 -28.43 -0.35 -9.32
N SER A 31 -29.06 0.70 -8.78
CA SER A 31 -28.38 1.95 -8.43
C SER A 31 -27.30 1.74 -7.36
N ASP A 32 -27.62 1.03 -6.28
CA ASP A 32 -26.65 0.75 -5.22
C ASP A 32 -25.50 -0.13 -5.73
N PHE A 33 -25.82 -1.10 -6.58
CA PHE A 33 -24.81 -1.97 -7.18
C PHE A 33 -23.88 -1.19 -8.12
N CYS A 34 -24.39 -0.26 -8.92
CA CYS A 34 -23.57 0.62 -9.75
C CYS A 34 -22.67 1.53 -8.90
N VAL A 35 -23.19 2.12 -7.81
CA VAL A 35 -22.38 2.91 -6.87
C VAL A 35 -21.29 2.05 -6.24
N HIS A 36 -21.63 0.83 -5.81
CA HIS A 36 -20.67 -0.13 -5.26
C HIS A 36 -19.56 -0.49 -6.24
N LEU A 37 -19.88 -0.71 -7.53
CA LEU A 37 -18.89 -0.96 -8.57
C LEU A 37 -18.01 0.28 -8.83
N MET A 38 -18.58 1.48 -8.88
CA MET A 38 -17.82 2.72 -9.05
C MET A 38 -16.83 2.94 -7.89
N VAL A 39 -17.27 2.75 -6.64
CA VAL A 39 -16.40 2.86 -5.47
C VAL A 39 -15.28 1.83 -5.54
N LYS A 40 -15.59 0.58 -5.89
CA LYS A 40 -14.56 -0.46 -6.07
C LYS A 40 -13.56 -0.13 -7.17
N GLY A 41 -14.03 0.42 -8.29
CA GLY A 41 -13.17 0.87 -9.39
C GLY A 41 -12.22 1.98 -8.94
N LEU A 42 -12.73 2.99 -8.26
CA LEU A 42 -11.92 4.10 -7.72
C LEU A 42 -10.87 3.59 -6.71
N VAL A 43 -11.24 2.70 -5.80
CA VAL A 43 -10.30 2.09 -4.85
C VAL A 43 -9.23 1.26 -5.57
N SER A 44 -9.59 0.54 -6.63
CA SER A 44 -8.64 -0.24 -7.42
C SER A 44 -7.63 0.65 -8.15
N ASP A 45 -8.10 1.75 -8.75
CA ASP A 45 -7.26 2.73 -9.44
C ASP A 45 -6.32 3.46 -8.46
N GLU A 46 -6.82 3.87 -7.29
CA GLU A 46 -5.98 4.45 -6.23
C GLU A 46 -4.89 3.47 -5.74
N LEU A 47 -5.23 2.18 -5.61
CA LEU A 47 -4.27 1.14 -5.23
C LEU A 47 -3.21 0.94 -6.31
N GLU A 48 -3.61 0.90 -7.59
CA GLU A 48 -2.68 0.74 -8.71
C GLU A 48 -1.73 1.95 -8.82
N GLN A 49 -2.26 3.17 -8.70
CA GLN A 49 -1.43 4.38 -8.62
C GLN A 49 -0.55 4.41 -7.37
N GLY A 50 -0.99 3.82 -6.25
CA GLY A 50 -0.18 3.64 -5.05
C GLY A 50 0.98 2.67 -5.28
N VAL A 51 0.72 1.55 -5.96
CA VAL A 51 1.73 0.56 -6.35
C VAL A 51 2.73 1.16 -7.33
N GLU A 52 2.29 1.92 -8.33
CA GLU A 52 3.20 2.60 -9.26
C GLU A 52 4.06 3.66 -8.56
N ARG A 53 3.49 4.48 -7.68
CA ARG A 53 4.27 5.43 -6.86
C ARG A 53 5.29 4.73 -5.97
N ILE A 54 4.92 3.59 -5.40
CA ILE A 54 5.84 2.73 -4.63
C ILE A 54 6.95 2.24 -5.56
N LYS A 55 6.63 1.63 -6.71
CA LYS A 55 7.65 1.16 -7.67
C LYS A 55 8.60 2.28 -8.11
N ASP A 56 8.07 3.47 -8.37
CA ASP A 56 8.86 4.66 -8.72
C ASP A 56 9.81 5.08 -7.58
N VAL A 57 9.34 5.04 -6.34
CA VAL A 57 10.17 5.29 -5.15
C VAL A 57 11.23 4.19 -4.99
N PHE A 58 10.90 2.92 -5.25
CA PHE A 58 11.77 1.78 -5.00
C PHE A 58 12.82 1.48 -6.09
N ASN A 59 12.83 2.20 -7.23
CA ASN A 59 13.61 1.83 -8.41
C ASN A 59 15.04 2.41 -8.55
N GLY A 60 15.68 2.99 -7.53
CA GLY A 60 17.12 3.29 -7.71
C GLY A 60 17.94 3.77 -6.52
N ILE A 61 17.39 4.64 -5.66
CA ILE A 61 18.18 5.26 -4.57
C ILE A 61 17.41 5.25 -3.24
N ALA A 62 16.07 5.34 -3.26
CA ALA A 62 15.28 5.26 -2.02
C ALA A 62 15.13 3.82 -1.49
N SER A 63 15.45 2.80 -2.29
CA SER A 63 15.41 1.39 -1.85
C SER A 63 16.38 1.13 -0.69
N ASP A 64 17.59 1.69 -0.74
CA ASP A 64 18.58 1.51 0.33
C ASP A 64 18.25 2.37 1.56
N ALA A 65 17.66 3.55 1.38
CA ALA A 65 17.19 4.39 2.48
C ALA A 65 16.01 3.75 3.23
N VAL A 66 15.02 3.24 2.49
CA VAL A 66 13.89 2.51 3.08
C VAL A 66 14.37 1.21 3.72
N LEU A 67 15.29 0.49 3.07
CA LEU A 67 15.86 -0.73 3.64
C LEU A 67 16.68 -0.43 4.91
N ARG A 68 17.40 0.69 4.96
CA ARG A 68 18.09 1.18 6.16
C ARG A 68 17.10 1.39 7.29
N GLU A 69 15.98 2.07 7.03
CA GLU A 69 14.94 2.31 8.03
C GLU A 69 14.30 1.00 8.51
N VAL A 70 13.98 0.09 7.60
CA VAL A 70 13.44 -1.24 7.95
C VAL A 70 14.42 -2.04 8.82
N LEU A 71 15.71 -2.03 8.49
CA LEU A 71 16.74 -2.70 9.28
C LEU A 71 16.94 -2.06 10.66
N ALA A 72 16.87 -0.73 10.74
CA ALA A 72 16.93 0.00 12.00
C ALA A 72 15.71 -0.34 12.88
N VAL A 73 14.50 -0.33 12.32
CA VAL A 73 13.26 -0.71 13.04
C VAL A 73 13.31 -2.17 13.51
N ARG A 74 13.82 -3.09 12.68
CA ARG A 74 14.02 -4.49 13.07
C ARG A 74 14.93 -4.62 14.29
N TYR A 75 16.08 -3.92 14.30
CA TYR A 75 17.01 -3.93 15.43
C TYR A 75 16.34 -3.43 16.72
N LEU A 76 15.55 -2.35 16.62
CA LEU A 76 14.81 -1.80 17.76
C LEU A 76 13.80 -2.80 18.32
N LEU A 77 13.01 -3.44 17.46
CA LEU A 77 12.02 -4.43 17.88
C LEU A 77 12.67 -5.66 18.52
N GLU A 78 13.74 -6.19 17.94
CA GLU A 78 14.44 -7.36 18.49
C GLU A 78 15.05 -7.07 19.87
N ARG A 79 15.63 -5.88 20.06
CA ARG A 79 16.17 -5.43 21.36
C ARG A 79 15.07 -5.12 22.37
N HIS A 80 13.94 -4.57 21.92
CA HIS A 80 12.79 -4.27 22.77
C HIS A 80 12.14 -5.56 23.31
N ILE A 81 11.89 -6.54 22.44
CA ILE A 81 11.31 -7.84 22.80
C ILE A 81 12.20 -8.59 23.81
N LYS A 82 13.53 -8.44 23.70
CA LYS A 82 14.50 -9.03 24.64
C LYS A 82 14.68 -8.24 25.93
N GLY A 83 14.03 -7.08 26.09
CA GLY A 83 14.22 -6.19 27.24
C GLY A 83 15.62 -5.58 27.34
N GLU A 84 16.36 -5.53 26.23
CA GLU A 84 17.77 -5.13 26.19
C GLU A 84 17.98 -3.62 25.93
N ILE A 85 16.91 -2.86 25.76
CA ILE A 85 16.99 -1.40 25.59
C ILE A 85 17.35 -0.77 26.93
N ARG A 86 18.66 -0.68 27.20
CA ARG A 86 19.21 -0.15 28.45
C ARG A 86 19.32 1.37 28.48
N THR A 87 19.47 2.02 27.33
CA THR A 87 19.75 3.46 27.26
C THR A 87 19.01 4.11 26.08
N PRO A 88 17.83 4.74 26.29
CA PRO A 88 17.02 5.32 25.22
C PRO A 88 17.76 6.33 24.34
N ALA A 89 18.77 7.01 24.90
CA ALA A 89 19.52 8.06 24.22
C ALA A 89 20.42 7.58 23.07
N THR A 90 20.95 6.35 23.12
CA THR A 90 21.88 5.82 22.08
C THR A 90 21.20 4.87 21.11
N VAL A 91 19.95 4.49 21.39
CA VAL A 91 19.21 3.46 20.67
C VAL A 91 19.00 3.80 19.20
N GLY A 92 18.76 5.07 18.87
CA GLY A 92 18.67 5.54 17.48
C GLY A 92 20.01 5.49 16.74
N TYR A 93 21.13 5.73 17.44
CA TYR A 93 22.47 5.62 16.87
C TYR A 93 22.85 4.17 16.60
N ASP A 94 22.59 3.27 17.56
CA ASP A 94 22.89 1.85 17.45
C ASP A 94 22.08 1.17 16.32
N ALA A 95 20.81 1.54 16.17
CA ALA A 95 19.94 1.02 15.11
C ALA A 95 20.41 1.46 13.71
N ASN A 96 20.87 2.70 13.58
CA ASN A 96 21.43 3.23 12.33
C ASN A 96 22.75 2.56 11.95
N GLN A 97 23.65 2.38 12.92
CA GLN A 97 24.91 1.65 12.75
C GLN A 97 24.68 0.19 12.33
N TYR A 98 23.68 -0.47 12.92
CA TYR A 98 23.30 -1.82 12.53
C TYR A 98 22.82 -1.87 11.07
N ALA A 99 21.92 -0.97 10.70
CA ALA A 99 21.38 -0.90 9.35
C ALA A 99 22.47 -0.65 8.28
N GLU A 100 23.43 0.23 8.56
CA GLU A 100 24.58 0.48 7.67
C GLU A 100 25.45 -0.76 7.45
N ARG A 101 25.75 -1.53 8.51
CA ARG A 101 26.55 -2.76 8.40
C ARG A 101 25.86 -3.83 7.59
N GLU A 102 24.55 -4.00 7.75
CA GLU A 102 23.76 -4.98 7.00
C GLU A 102 23.62 -4.60 5.52
N LEU A 103 23.50 -3.30 5.22
CA LEU A 103 23.54 -2.81 3.84
C LEU A 103 24.91 -3.01 3.18
N ALA A 104 26.00 -2.76 3.90
CA ALA A 104 27.36 -2.98 3.40
C ALA A 104 27.61 -4.46 3.03
N LYS A 105 27.19 -5.40 3.88
CA LYS A 105 27.27 -6.85 3.59
C LYS A 105 26.49 -7.24 2.33
N ARG A 106 25.34 -6.59 2.08
CA ARG A 106 24.52 -6.83 0.90
C ARG A 106 25.19 -6.30 -0.38
N ALA A 107 25.92 -5.19 -0.28
CA ALA A 107 26.68 -4.62 -1.39
C ALA A 107 27.89 -5.50 -1.79
N GLU A 108 28.59 -6.08 -0.81
CA GLU A 108 29.70 -7.03 -1.02
C GLU A 108 29.25 -8.36 -1.65
N CYS A 109 27.97 -8.74 -1.47
CA CYS A 109 27.42 -10.00 -1.94
C CYS A 109 26.74 -9.91 -3.32
N LYS A 110 26.71 -8.74 -3.97
CA LYS A 110 26.27 -8.60 -5.37
C LYS A 110 27.42 -9.06 -6.28
N PRO A 111 27.29 -10.15 -7.05
CA PRO A 111 28.29 -10.49 -8.06
C PRO A 111 28.32 -9.35 -9.09
N SER A 112 29.51 -8.83 -9.35
CA SER A 112 29.80 -7.91 -10.43
C SER A 112 29.32 -8.52 -11.76
N THR A 113 28.19 -8.03 -12.25
CA THR A 113 27.75 -8.18 -13.65
C THR A 113 28.65 -7.38 -14.58
#